data_AF-A0A819QNN9-F1
#
_entry.id   AF-A0A819QNN9-F1
#
_cell.length_a   1.000
_cell.length_b   1.000
_cell.length_c   1.000
_cell.angle_alpha   90.00
_cell.angle_beta   90.00
_cell.angle_gamma   90.00
#
_symmetry.space_group_name_H-M   'P 1'
#
loop_
_entity.id
_entity.type
_entity.pdbx_description
1 polymer ?
#
loop_
_entity_poly.entity_id
_entity_poly.type
_entity_poly.pdbx_seq_one_letter_code
_entity_poly.pdbx_strand_id
1 'polypeptide(L)' 'MCDESFVRYFLSFDNLIVDPTKFDIFMDMDKPLAHYFISSSHNTYLIG' A
#
# COMPACT_ATOMS: atom_id res chain seq x y z
N MET A 1 2.00 29.19 19.36
CA MET A 1 1.85 29.05 17.89
C MET A 1 2.92 28.13 17.27
N CYS A 2 3.53 27.20 18.04
CA CYS A 2 4.61 26.34 17.54
C CYS A 2 4.18 24.86 17.45
N ASP A 3 3.30 24.40 18.34
CA ASP A 3 2.99 22.97 18.43
C ASP A 3 1.94 22.49 17.42
N GLU A 4 0.92 23.30 17.14
CA GLU A 4 -0.20 22.84 16.29
C GLU A 4 0.23 22.62 14.83
N SER A 5 1.05 23.52 14.28
CA SER A 5 1.57 23.38 12.91
C SER A 5 2.48 22.17 12.76
N PHE A 6 3.29 21.87 13.78
CA PHE A 6 4.19 20.72 13.79
C PHE A 6 3.42 19.39 13.89
N VAL A 7 2.42 19.33 14.78
CA VAL A 7 1.50 18.19 14.86
C VAL A 7 0.72 18.01 13.56
N ARG A 8 0.24 19.11 12.94
CA ARG A 8 -0.43 19.07 11.64
C ARG A 8 0.48 18.53 10.53
N TYR A 9 1.76 18.88 10.50
CA TYR A 9 2.72 18.33 9.55
C TYR A 9 2.90 16.81 9.74
N PHE A 10 3.06 16.35 10.98
CA PHE A 10 3.19 14.92 11.27
C PHE A 10 1.99 14.09 10.78
N LEU A 11 0.79 14.67 10.83
CA LEU A 11 -0.47 14.05 10.39
C LEU A 11 -0.82 14.35 8.92
N SER A 12 -0.03 15.15 8.23
CA SER A 12 -0.30 15.56 6.85
C SER A 12 0.11 14.49 5.84
N PHE A 13 -0.40 14.64 4.61
CA PHE A 13 0.01 13.82 3.46
C PHE A 13 1.48 14.03 3.07
N ASP A 14 2.12 15.10 3.54
CA ASP A 14 3.55 15.35 3.28
C ASP A 14 4.46 14.45 4.14
N ASN A 15 3.90 13.76 5.16
CA ASN A 15 4.62 12.88 6.06
C ASN A 15 4.02 11.45 6.13
N LEU A 16 3.52 10.94 5.00
CA LEU A 16 3.02 9.57 4.93
C LEU A 16 4.13 8.55 5.17
N ILE A 17 3.84 7.55 6.00
CA ILE A 17 4.74 6.42 6.27
C ILE A 17 4.93 5.55 5.02
N VAL A 18 3.89 5.46 4.20
CA VAL A 18 3.86 4.66 2.98
C VAL A 18 3.69 5.60 1.80
N ASP A 19 4.51 5.39 0.77
CA ASP A 19 4.41 6.09 -0.50
C ASP A 19 3.00 5.87 -1.11
N PRO A 20 2.21 6.93 -1.32
CA PRO A 20 0.84 6.80 -1.79
C PRO A 20 0.75 6.21 -3.20
N THR A 21 1.81 6.30 -4.01
CA THR A 21 1.83 5.72 -5.37
C THR A 21 1.75 4.19 -5.37
N LYS A 22 2.06 3.55 -4.23
CA LYS A 22 2.02 2.09 -4.10
C LYS A 22 0.64 1.52 -3.79
N PHE A 23 -0.36 2.37 -3.55
CA PHE A 23 -1.74 1.91 -3.35
C PHE A 23 -2.46 1.57 -4.66
N ASP A 24 -1.98 2.11 -5.79
CA ASP A 24 -2.47 1.79 -7.13
C ASP A 24 -1.65 0.68 -7.79
N ILE A 25 -1.97 0.33 -9.04
CA ILE A 25 -1.14 -0.58 -9.85
C ILE A 25 0.18 0.14 -10.17
N PHE A 26 1.23 -0.20 -9.44
CA PHE A 26 2.56 0.41 -9.57
C PHE A 26 3.60 -0.49 -10.25
N MET A 27 3.27 -1.76 -10.47
CA MET A 27 4.17 -2.73 -11.12
C MET A 27 3.94 -2.74 -12.64
N ASP A 28 5.01 -3.00 -13.40
CA ASP A 28 4.91 -3.32 -14.83
C ASP A 28 4.12 -4.62 -14.99
N MET A 29 2.96 -4.55 -15.65
CA MET A 29 2.05 -5.69 -15.84
C MET A 29 2.23 -6.41 -17.19
N ASP A 30 3.19 -5.99 -18.02
CA ASP A 30 3.46 -6.59 -19.34
C ASP A 30 4.46 -7.76 -19.28
N LYS A 31 5.03 -8.07 -18.10
CA LYS A 31 5.91 -9.24 -17.92
C LYS A 31 5.11 -10.57 -17.94
N PRO A 32 5.76 -11.71 -18.27
CA PRO A 32 5.14 -13.02 -18.17
C PRO A 32 4.66 -13.37 -16.75
N LEU A 33 3.60 -14.16 -16.63
CA LEU A 33 2.94 -14.49 -15.34
C LEU A 33 3.90 -15.08 -14.28
N ALA A 34 4.89 -15.86 -14.69
CA ALA A 34 5.88 -16.47 -13.79
C ALA A 34 6.79 -15.45 -13.07
N HIS A 35 6.75 -14.17 -13.46
CA HIS A 35 7.55 -13.10 -12.86
C HIS A 35 6.91 -12.48 -11.61
N TYR A 36 5.65 -12.81 -11.32
CA TYR A 36 4.91 -12.20 -10.21
C TYR A 36 4.62 -13.21 -9.10
N PHE A 37 4.59 -12.70 -7.87
CA PHE A 37 3.94 -13.41 -6.78
C PHE A 37 2.42 -13.31 -6.94
N ILE A 38 1.74 -14.46 -6.91
CA ILE A 38 0.28 -14.53 -7.04
C ILE A 38 -0.29 -14.84 -5.66
N SER A 39 -1.19 -13.98 -5.18
CA SER A 39 -1.94 -14.25 -3.96
C SER A 39 -2.84 -15.46 -4.18
N SER A 40 -2.60 -16.52 -3.42
CA SER A 40 -3.35 -17.76 -3.48
C SER A 40 -3.92 -18.11 -2.11
N SER A 41 -5.13 -18.64 -2.08
CA SER A 41 -5.74 -19.17 -0.85
C SER A 41 -6.09 -20.63 -1.03
N HIS A 42 -5.95 -21.40 0.04
CA HIS A 42 -6.28 -22.82 0.08
C HIS A 42 -7.62 -22.99 0.79
N ASN A 43 -8.46 -23.88 0.27
CA ASN A 43 -9.75 -24.24 0.88
C ASN A 43 -10.64 -23.03 1.19
N THR A 44 -10.83 -22.15 0.20
CA THR A 44 -11.59 -20.89 0.33
C THR A 44 -13.06 -21.07 0.77
N TYR A 45 -13.59 -22.29 0.70
CA TYR A 45 -14.95 -22.63 1.14
C TYR A 45 -15.06 -22.85 2.66
N LEU A 46 -13.95 -23.00 3.39
CA LEU A 46 -13.97 -23.19 4.84
C LEU A 46 -14.23 -21.84 5.53
N ILE A 47 -15.34 -21.76 6.27
CA ILE A 47 -15.78 -20.55 7.00
C ILE A 47 -15.61 -20.63 8.53
N GLY A 48 -15.20 -21.79 9.05
CA GLY A 48 -15.13 -22.07 10.49
C GLY A 48 -16.38 -22.72 11.06
#